data_AF-A0A960FWK9-F1
#
_entry.id   AF-A0A960FWK9-F1
#
_cell.length_a   1.000
_cell.length_b   1.000
_cell.length_c   1.000
_cell.angle_alpha   90.00
_cell.angle_beta   90.00
_cell.angle_gamma   90.00
#
_symmetry.space_group_name_H-M   'P 1'
#
loop_
_entity.id
_entity.type
_entity.pdbx_description
1 polymer ?
#
loop_
_entity_poly.entity_id
_entity_poly.type
_entity_poly.pdbx_seq_one_letter_code
_entity_poly.pdbx_strand_id
1 'polypeptide(L)'
;MPPLYTNLHLEPANPVGFDLDAANATLEAAGYTMGEDGVRVSPDGERMSLRLLGRQESSESQKVVEYVKDWLAQIGIEVNVKIVSEDTLYEKVGNGDFDMFEWGWVVEPDPDYQLSTFTCDQRSTEEDGTIYAGLSDSFYCDDEYDQLYEDQKLETDQAKRAEIVKQMQQKLYDSNAYVVTVYYDNPTAYRSDRWTNFTPQPEPDGVLLFQYGTWSYESIEPVTADNADTTSSSGGGVNPALIVVGVVIAAGLVLGGVMIGRRGRSEDDVE
;
A
#
# COMPACT_ATOMS: atom_id res chain seq x y z
N MET A 1 -3.62 6.63 0.54
CA MET A 1 -4.32 5.46 -0.05
C MET A 1 -4.60 5.70 -1.52
N PRO A 2 -4.52 4.70 -2.42
CA PRO A 2 -4.92 4.86 -3.82
C PRO A 2 -6.42 5.20 -3.98
N PRO A 3 -6.82 5.94 -5.04
CA PRO A 3 -8.23 6.27 -5.31
C PRO A 3 -9.17 5.06 -5.44
N LEU A 4 -8.61 3.89 -5.78
CA LEU A 4 -9.33 2.61 -5.83
C LEU A 4 -10.04 2.26 -4.50
N TYR A 5 -9.49 2.70 -3.37
CA TYR A 5 -10.07 2.50 -2.04
C TYR A 5 -11.02 3.63 -1.67
N THR A 6 -12.11 3.79 -2.42
CA THR A 6 -13.01 4.96 -2.38
C THR A 6 -13.46 5.39 -0.97
N ASN A 7 -13.74 4.44 -0.08
CA ASN A 7 -14.16 4.77 1.29
C ASN A 7 -13.01 5.31 2.15
N LEU A 8 -11.79 4.85 1.92
CA LEU A 8 -10.60 5.18 2.72
C LEU A 8 -9.76 6.28 2.07
N HIS A 9 -9.92 6.54 0.77
CA HIS A 9 -9.15 7.53 0.06
C HIS A 9 -9.46 8.94 0.57
N LEU A 10 -8.40 9.68 0.88
CA LEU A 10 -8.47 11.12 1.11
C LEU A 10 -8.19 11.84 -0.20
N GLU A 11 -9.16 12.63 -0.64
CA GLU A 11 -8.92 13.72 -1.58
C GLU A 11 -8.56 14.96 -0.76
N PRO A 12 -7.30 15.43 -0.77
CA PRO A 12 -6.88 16.56 0.06
C PRO A 12 -7.65 17.81 -0.37
N ALA A 13 -8.11 18.60 0.61
CA ALA A 13 -8.91 19.80 0.33
C ALA A 13 -8.13 20.85 -0.49
N ASN A 14 -6.81 20.90 -0.31
CA ASN A 14 -5.90 21.80 -1.00
C ASN A 14 -4.76 20.99 -1.64
N PRO A 15 -5.00 20.40 -2.83
CA PRO A 15 -3.97 19.64 -3.53
C PRO A 15 -2.81 20.58 -3.94
N VAL A 16 -1.57 20.18 -3.64
CA VAL A 16 -0.35 20.87 -4.03
C VAL A 16 0.01 20.39 -5.42
N GLY A 17 -0.18 21.26 -6.40
CA GLY A 17 0.18 21.00 -7.79
C GLY A 17 1.63 21.30 -8.10
N PHE A 18 2.04 20.97 -9.33
CA PHE A 18 3.35 21.37 -9.85
C PHE A 18 3.37 22.87 -10.14
N ASP A 19 4.10 23.63 -9.33
CA ASP A 19 4.23 25.09 -9.45
C ASP A 19 5.65 25.54 -9.08
N LEU A 20 6.44 25.89 -10.09
CA LEU A 20 7.83 26.33 -9.91
C LEU A 20 7.93 27.72 -9.26
N ASP A 21 6.97 28.61 -9.51
CA ASP A 21 7.00 29.97 -8.95
C ASP A 21 6.69 29.91 -7.44
N ALA A 22 5.70 29.11 -7.05
CA ALA A 22 5.37 28.87 -5.65
C ALA A 22 6.52 28.16 -4.90
N ALA A 23 7.20 27.20 -5.55
CA ALA A 23 8.36 26.53 -4.97
C ALA A 23 9.53 27.51 -4.75
N ASN A 24 9.85 28.35 -5.73
CA ASN A 24 10.87 29.39 -5.60
C ASN A 24 10.54 30.38 -4.49
N ALA A 25 9.29 30.86 -4.43
CA ALA A 25 8.83 31.78 -3.39
C ALA A 25 8.94 31.18 -1.99
N THR A 26 8.61 29.89 -1.83
CA THR A 26 8.77 29.16 -0.57
C THR A 26 10.21 29.11 -0.11
N LEU A 27 11.14 28.76 -1.02
CA LEU A 27 12.57 28.69 -0.72
C LEU A 27 13.14 30.07 -0.38
N GLU A 28 12.75 31.11 -1.11
CA GLU A 28 13.17 32.50 -0.82
C GLU A 28 12.65 33.00 0.53
N ALA A 29 11.38 32.71 0.85
CA ALA A 29 10.79 33.05 2.15
C ALA A 29 11.50 32.33 3.31
N ALA A 30 12.01 31.11 3.07
CA ALA A 30 12.84 30.37 4.01
C ALA A 30 14.31 30.84 4.04
N GLY A 31 14.69 31.85 3.24
CA GLY A 31 16.02 32.45 3.23
C GLY A 31 17.05 31.74 2.36
N TYR A 32 16.64 30.78 1.53
CA TYR A 32 17.52 30.16 0.55
C TYR A 32 17.80 31.10 -0.61
N THR A 33 19.06 31.44 -0.84
CA THR A 33 19.47 32.37 -1.89
C THR A 33 20.13 31.63 -3.05
N MET A 34 19.94 32.11 -4.28
CA MET A 34 20.56 31.49 -5.46
C MET A 34 22.07 31.75 -5.46
N GLY A 35 22.87 30.69 -5.54
CA GLY A 35 24.33 30.76 -5.71
C GLY A 35 24.73 31.13 -7.13
N GLU A 36 26.01 31.50 -7.32
CA GLU A 36 26.55 31.90 -8.63
C GLU A 36 26.50 30.79 -9.68
N ASP A 37 26.47 29.53 -9.25
CA ASP A 37 26.42 28.34 -10.09
C ASP A 37 24.99 27.82 -10.32
N GLY A 38 23.98 28.57 -9.88
CA GLY A 38 22.56 28.21 -10.04
C GLY A 38 22.04 27.21 -9.02
N VAL A 39 22.81 26.92 -7.96
CA VAL A 39 22.35 26.09 -6.83
C VAL A 39 22.18 26.96 -5.60
N ARG A 40 21.09 26.75 -4.87
CA ARG A 40 20.74 27.54 -3.70
C ARG A 40 21.68 27.28 -2.52
N VAL A 41 21.81 28.28 -1.68
CA VAL A 41 22.56 28.25 -0.43
C VAL A 41 21.60 28.57 0.72
N SER A 42 21.66 27.78 1.79
CA SER A 42 20.87 27.95 3.00
C SER A 42 21.24 29.24 3.74
N PRO A 43 20.39 29.71 4.68
CA PRO A 43 20.73 30.82 5.56
C PRO A 43 22.04 30.62 6.34
N ASP A 44 22.41 29.36 6.61
CA ASP A 44 23.63 28.98 7.33
C ASP A 44 24.86 28.84 6.41
N GLY A 45 24.71 29.11 5.11
CA GLY A 45 25.80 29.07 4.13
C GLY A 45 26.05 27.69 3.51
N GLU A 46 25.15 26.73 3.73
CA GLU A 46 25.28 25.38 3.19
C GLU A 46 24.67 25.28 1.80
N ARG A 47 25.37 24.60 0.89
CA ARG A 47 24.86 24.32 -0.45
C ARG A 47 23.66 23.38 -0.37
N MET A 48 22.60 23.70 -1.10
CA MET A 48 21.42 22.84 -1.26
C MET A 48 21.72 21.69 -2.22
N SER A 49 22.38 20.65 -1.70
CA SER A 49 22.74 19.43 -2.41
C SER A 49 22.25 18.21 -1.64
N LEU A 50 21.34 17.45 -2.23
CA LEU A 50 20.71 16.28 -1.61
C LEU A 50 21.06 15.00 -2.37
N ARG A 51 21.15 13.89 -1.65
CA ARG A 51 21.24 12.53 -2.22
C ARG A 51 19.83 12.00 -2.48
N LEU A 52 19.62 11.43 -3.66
CA LEU A 52 18.38 10.74 -4.02
C LEU A 52 18.70 9.28 -4.35
N LEU A 53 18.22 8.35 -3.52
CA LEU A 53 18.40 6.93 -3.75
C LEU A 53 17.30 6.39 -4.69
N GLY A 54 17.69 5.56 -5.66
CA GLY A 54 16.77 4.83 -6.54
C GLY A 54 17.13 3.34 -6.59
N ARG A 55 16.18 2.51 -7.06
CA ARG A 55 16.29 1.05 -7.04
C ARG A 55 16.87 0.49 -8.33
N GLN A 56 17.87 -0.37 -8.23
CA GLN A 56 18.53 -1.04 -9.36
C GLN A 56 17.58 -1.99 -10.09
N GLU A 57 16.67 -2.61 -9.36
CA GLU A 57 15.76 -3.65 -9.79
C GLU A 57 14.51 -3.09 -10.50
N SER A 58 14.25 -1.78 -10.36
CA SER A 58 13.09 -1.11 -10.95
C SER A 58 13.50 -0.11 -12.03
N SER A 59 13.06 -0.35 -13.26
CA SER A 59 13.29 0.58 -14.38
C SER A 59 12.48 1.87 -14.23
N GLU A 60 11.35 1.78 -13.54
CA GLU A 60 10.45 2.87 -13.19
C GLU A 60 11.13 3.78 -12.18
N SER A 61 11.69 3.23 -11.10
CA SER A 61 12.47 3.95 -10.09
C SER A 61 13.59 4.77 -10.73
N GLN A 62 14.38 4.15 -11.61
CA GLN A 62 15.48 4.81 -12.32
C GLN A 62 15.02 6.00 -13.17
N LYS A 63 13.82 5.96 -13.75
CA LYS A 63 13.27 7.10 -14.51
C LYS A 63 12.74 8.18 -13.58
N VAL A 64 12.00 7.80 -12.53
CA VAL A 64 11.41 8.74 -11.57
C VAL A 64 12.49 9.61 -10.92
N VAL A 65 13.60 9.02 -10.47
CA VAL A 65 14.67 9.78 -9.81
C VAL A 65 15.35 10.80 -10.72
N GLU A 66 15.47 10.53 -12.03
CA GLU A 66 16.01 11.50 -12.99
C GLU A 66 15.00 12.64 -13.25
N TYR A 67 13.70 12.35 -13.35
CA TYR A 67 12.69 13.41 -13.44
C TYR A 67 12.67 14.32 -12.21
N VAL A 68 12.72 13.74 -11.01
CA VAL A 68 12.75 14.50 -9.75
C VAL A 68 14.00 15.38 -9.68
N LYS A 69 15.17 14.85 -10.07
CA LYS A 69 16.41 15.62 -10.17
C LYS A 69 16.27 16.81 -11.13
N ASP A 70 15.71 16.60 -12.32
CA ASP A 70 15.52 17.67 -13.31
C ASP A 70 14.50 18.72 -12.85
N TRP A 71 13.46 18.34 -12.10
CA TRP A 71 12.50 19.28 -11.51
C TRP A 71 13.12 20.11 -10.38
N LEU A 72 13.85 19.46 -9.47
CA LEU A 72 14.52 20.13 -8.36
C LEU A 72 15.64 21.07 -8.84
N ALA A 73 16.34 20.73 -9.92
CA ALA A 73 17.33 21.60 -10.52
C ALA A 73 16.74 22.93 -11.02
N GLN A 74 15.48 22.96 -11.48
CA GLN A 74 14.81 24.18 -11.96
C GLN A 74 14.56 25.21 -10.86
N ILE A 75 14.56 24.78 -9.60
CA ILE A 75 14.41 25.65 -8.42
C ILE A 75 15.73 25.79 -7.65
N GLY A 76 16.85 25.37 -8.25
CA GLY A 76 18.19 25.51 -7.69
C GLY A 76 18.51 24.50 -6.57
N ILE A 77 17.89 23.33 -6.58
CA ILE A 77 18.23 22.22 -5.68
C ILE A 77 19.08 21.22 -6.45
N GLU A 78 20.33 21.01 -6.03
CA GLU A 78 21.20 19.99 -6.61
C GLU A 78 20.84 18.61 -6.06
N VAL A 79 20.70 17.64 -6.96
CA VAL A 79 20.35 16.26 -6.59
C VAL A 79 21.37 15.28 -7.14
N ASN A 80 21.99 14.55 -6.23
CA ASN A 80 22.94 13.48 -6.50
C ASN A 80 22.23 12.13 -6.49
N VAL A 81 21.80 11.66 -7.67
CA VAL A 81 21.14 10.36 -7.81
C VAL A 81 22.14 9.22 -7.56
N LYS A 82 21.72 8.22 -6.77
CA LYS A 82 22.44 6.97 -6.52
C LYS A 82 21.51 5.78 -6.72
N ILE A 83 21.82 4.96 -7.72
CA ILE A 83 21.12 3.70 -7.93
C ILE A 83 21.79 2.63 -7.06
N VAL A 84 21.01 1.99 -6.20
CA VAL A 84 21.45 0.95 -5.26
C VAL A 84 20.54 -0.28 -5.37
N SER A 85 21.00 -1.44 -4.91
CA SER A 85 20.10 -2.60 -4.77
C SER A 85 19.06 -2.36 -3.69
N GLU A 86 17.94 -3.08 -3.73
CA GLU A 86 16.91 -3.00 -2.69
C GLU A 86 17.46 -3.30 -1.30
N ASP A 87 18.31 -4.33 -1.14
CA ASP A 87 18.94 -4.65 0.15
C ASP A 87 19.74 -3.47 0.72
N THR A 88 20.51 -2.78 -0.14
CA THR A 88 21.27 -1.59 0.27
C THR A 88 20.34 -0.41 0.56
N LEU A 89 19.23 -0.27 -0.16
CA LEU A 89 18.22 0.75 0.13
C LEU A 89 17.63 0.53 1.52
N TYR A 90 17.19 -0.70 1.83
CA TYR A 90 16.63 -1.06 3.14
C TYR A 90 17.63 -0.81 4.28
N GLU A 91 18.91 -1.19 4.09
CA GLU A 91 19.97 -0.91 5.08
C GLU A 91 20.12 0.60 5.31
N LYS A 92 20.19 1.39 4.24
CA LYS A 92 20.36 2.85 4.34
C LYS A 92 19.17 3.54 4.97
N VAL A 93 17.96 3.20 4.54
CA VAL A 93 16.73 3.74 5.09
C VAL A 93 16.59 3.35 6.55
N GLY A 94 16.79 2.07 6.91
CA GLY A 94 16.74 1.61 8.29
C GLY A 94 17.74 2.31 9.20
N ASN A 95 18.91 2.71 8.67
CA ASN A 95 19.93 3.46 9.40
C ASN A 95 19.74 4.99 9.39
N GLY A 96 18.73 5.52 8.69
CA GLY A 96 18.57 6.96 8.49
C GLY A 96 19.68 7.59 7.63
N ASP A 97 20.43 6.81 6.85
CA ASP A 97 21.51 7.28 5.96
C ASP A 97 20.96 7.62 4.56
N PHE A 98 20.10 8.64 4.49
CA PHE A 98 19.57 9.17 3.24
C PHE A 98 19.14 10.62 3.40
N ASP A 99 18.93 11.31 2.27
CA ASP A 99 18.29 12.63 2.26
C ASP A 99 16.92 12.52 1.58
N MET A 100 16.86 11.82 0.44
CA MET A 100 15.64 11.37 -0.22
C MET A 100 15.82 9.97 -0.81
N PHE A 101 14.73 9.23 -0.98
CA PHE A 101 14.72 7.96 -1.71
C PHE A 101 13.40 7.77 -2.46
N GLU A 102 13.45 7.03 -3.56
CA GLU A 102 12.27 6.56 -4.28
C GLU A 102 11.99 5.13 -3.89
N TRP A 103 10.76 4.90 -3.42
CA TRP A 103 10.20 3.57 -3.29
C TRP A 103 8.67 3.66 -3.29
N GLY A 104 7.99 2.51 -3.19
CA GLY A 104 6.54 2.51 -3.07
C GLY A 104 6.01 1.30 -2.32
N TRP A 105 4.87 1.51 -1.68
CA TRP A 105 4.09 0.46 -1.03
C TRP A 105 3.08 -0.15 -1.99
N VAL A 106 2.71 -1.40 -1.72
CA VAL A 106 1.41 -1.91 -2.12
C VAL A 106 0.49 -1.83 -0.91
N VAL A 107 -0.74 -1.40 -1.16
CA VAL A 107 -1.73 -1.16 -0.11
C VAL A 107 -2.63 -2.38 0.02
N GLU A 108 -2.82 -2.82 1.26
CA GLU A 108 -3.71 -3.91 1.60
C GLU A 108 -5.17 -3.44 1.59
N PRO A 109 -6.15 -4.36 1.41
CA PRO A 109 -7.57 -4.04 1.56
C PRO A 109 -7.91 -3.33 2.87
N ASP A 110 -7.25 -3.76 3.94
CA ASP A 110 -7.21 -3.03 5.20
C ASP A 110 -5.82 -2.39 5.36
N PRO A 111 -5.71 -1.05 5.50
CA PRO A 111 -4.43 -0.37 5.49
C PRO A 111 -3.71 -0.34 6.85
N ASP A 112 -4.16 -1.10 7.86
CA ASP A 112 -3.59 -1.06 9.22
C ASP A 112 -2.06 -1.15 9.23
N TYR A 113 -1.49 -2.08 8.46
CA TYR A 113 -0.04 -2.23 8.34
C TYR A 113 0.63 -0.97 7.77
N GLN A 114 0.13 -0.42 6.68
CA GLN A 114 0.68 0.80 6.06
C GLN A 114 0.49 2.04 6.95
N LEU A 115 -0.57 2.10 7.76
CA LEU A 115 -0.76 3.19 8.71
C LEU A 115 0.20 3.06 9.90
N SER A 116 0.53 1.83 10.30
CA SER A 116 1.41 1.55 11.43
C SER A 116 2.84 2.05 11.22
N THR A 117 3.36 2.04 9.98
CA THR A 117 4.75 2.41 9.67
C THR A 117 5.06 3.89 9.94
N PHE A 118 4.03 4.72 10.10
CA PHE A 118 4.16 6.14 10.42
C PHE A 118 4.04 6.44 11.92
N THR A 119 3.81 5.44 12.76
CA THR A 119 3.77 5.69 14.20
C THR A 119 5.17 5.92 14.78
N CYS A 120 5.26 6.72 15.83
CA CYS A 120 6.55 7.10 16.42
C CYS A 120 7.39 5.90 16.87
N ASP A 121 6.73 4.84 17.36
CA ASP A 121 7.34 3.60 17.84
C ASP A 121 7.90 2.72 16.72
N GLN A 122 7.55 2.98 15.46
CA GLN A 122 8.12 2.28 14.31
C GLN A 122 9.41 2.91 13.81
N ARG A 123 9.88 4.02 14.37
CA ARG A 123 11.18 4.59 13.99
C ARG A 123 12.34 3.71 14.45
N SER A 124 13.42 3.74 13.70
CA SER A 124 14.66 3.10 14.11
C SER A 124 15.16 3.68 15.43
N THR A 125 15.68 2.80 16.29
CA THR A 125 16.25 3.17 17.59
C THR A 125 17.75 2.87 17.61
N GLU A 126 18.50 3.60 18.44
CA GLU A 126 19.91 3.35 18.66
C GLU A 126 20.14 2.96 20.12
N GLU A 127 20.75 1.78 20.33
CA GLU A 127 21.17 1.31 21.66
C GLU A 127 22.62 0.83 21.57
N ASP A 128 23.47 1.34 22.45
CA ASP A 128 24.90 1.03 22.52
C ASP A 128 25.66 1.17 21.17
N GLY A 129 25.30 2.18 20.37
CA GLY A 129 25.91 2.45 19.06
C GLY A 129 25.47 1.49 17.96
N THR A 130 24.47 0.64 18.22
CA THR A 130 23.85 -0.24 17.25
C THR A 130 22.47 0.30 16.88
N ILE A 131 22.23 0.48 15.58
CA ILE A 131 20.92 0.88 15.07
C ILE A 131 20.06 -0.37 14.88
N TYR A 132 18.85 -0.32 15.45
CA TYR A 132 17.80 -1.30 15.26
C TYR A 132 16.74 -0.68 14.35
N ALA A 133 16.73 -1.13 13.09
CA ALA A 133 15.80 -0.64 12.10
C ALA A 133 14.35 -0.93 12.51
N GLY A 134 13.52 0.10 12.54
CA GLY A 134 12.07 -0.04 12.71
C GLY A 134 11.36 -0.19 11.35
N LEU A 135 10.02 -0.19 11.36
CA LEU A 135 9.22 -0.24 10.13
C LEU A 135 9.04 1.12 9.46
N SER A 136 9.37 2.22 10.15
CA SER A 136 9.28 3.57 9.62
C SER A 136 10.46 3.87 8.71
N ASP A 137 10.15 4.15 7.46
CA ASP A 137 11.06 4.58 6.42
C ASP A 137 11.10 6.11 6.25
N SER A 138 10.05 6.82 6.65
CA SER A 138 9.95 8.29 6.65
C SER A 138 10.52 8.94 7.90
N PHE A 139 10.71 8.17 8.98
CA PHE A 139 11.06 8.68 10.31
C PHE A 139 10.07 9.73 10.85
N TYR A 140 8.87 9.81 10.27
CA TYR A 140 7.78 10.64 10.74
C TYR A 140 7.37 10.25 12.16
N CYS A 141 6.97 11.23 12.97
CA CYS A 141 6.44 11.03 14.30
C CYS A 141 5.59 12.23 14.70
N ASP A 142 4.35 11.95 15.10
CA ASP A 142 3.38 12.93 15.56
C ASP A 142 2.42 12.23 16.55
N ASP A 143 2.36 12.72 17.78
CA ASP A 143 1.57 12.08 18.85
C ASP A 143 0.06 12.03 18.55
N GLU A 144 -0.46 12.98 17.76
CA GLU A 144 -1.87 12.98 17.35
C GLU A 144 -2.12 11.92 16.26
N TYR A 145 -1.15 11.70 15.36
CA TYR A 145 -1.19 10.58 14.41
C TYR A 145 -1.23 9.23 15.14
N ASP A 146 -0.38 9.05 16.17
CA ASP A 146 -0.36 7.83 16.98
C ASP A 146 -1.70 7.61 17.72
N GLN A 147 -2.30 8.68 18.25
CA GLN A 147 -3.63 8.58 18.86
C GLN A 147 -4.70 8.17 17.85
N LEU A 148 -4.71 8.77 16.65
CA LEU A 148 -5.63 8.40 15.57
C LEU A 148 -5.43 6.95 15.12
N TYR A 149 -4.19 6.46 15.10
CA TYR A 149 -3.88 5.07 14.80
C TYR A 149 -4.46 4.10 15.84
N GLU A 150 -4.41 4.43 17.13
CA GLU A 150 -5.06 3.60 18.15
C GLU A 150 -6.59 3.72 18.08
N ASP A 151 -7.13 4.91 17.79
CA ASP A 151 -8.58 5.12 17.65
C ASP A 151 -9.15 4.31 16.47
N GLN A 152 -8.46 4.28 15.31
CA GLN A 152 -8.93 3.50 14.16
C GLN A 152 -8.91 1.99 14.42
N LYS A 153 -7.98 1.48 15.24
CA LYS A 153 -7.92 0.06 15.63
C LYS A 153 -9.10 -0.35 16.52
N LEU A 154 -9.60 0.57 17.34
CA LEU A 154 -10.69 0.32 18.29
C LEU A 154 -12.07 0.63 17.71
N GLU A 155 -12.15 1.38 16.61
CA GLU A 155 -13.41 1.73 15.95
C GLU A 155 -13.95 0.56 15.10
N THR A 156 -15.21 0.19 15.36
CA THR A 156 -15.88 -0.95 14.71
C THR A 156 -16.86 -0.51 13.62
N ASP A 157 -17.32 0.74 13.66
CA ASP A 157 -18.11 1.35 12.61
C ASP A 157 -17.20 1.73 11.43
N GLN A 158 -17.40 1.07 10.30
CA GLN A 158 -16.55 1.23 9.11
C GLN A 158 -16.55 2.65 8.55
N ALA A 159 -17.67 3.37 8.65
CA ALA A 159 -17.75 4.75 8.15
C ALA A 159 -16.97 5.69 9.07
N LYS A 160 -17.09 5.53 10.39
CA LYS A 160 -16.30 6.33 11.35
C LYS A 160 -14.81 6.02 11.27
N ARG A 161 -14.44 4.74 11.17
CA ARG A 161 -13.04 4.34 10.98
C ARG A 161 -12.45 4.97 9.72
N ALA A 162 -13.21 4.97 8.62
CA ALA A 162 -12.77 5.62 7.38
C ALA A 162 -12.48 7.11 7.54
N GLU A 163 -13.29 7.84 8.31
CA GLU A 163 -13.02 9.26 8.61
C GLU A 163 -11.77 9.47 9.47
N ILE A 164 -11.47 8.57 10.41
CA ILE A 164 -10.21 8.59 11.17
C ILE A 164 -9.02 8.36 10.23
N VAL A 165 -9.09 7.35 9.37
CA VAL A 165 -8.04 7.03 8.39
C VAL A 165 -7.80 8.18 7.40
N LYS A 166 -8.83 8.94 7.03
CA LYS A 166 -8.68 10.17 6.23
C LYS A 166 -7.98 11.29 6.99
N GLN A 167 -8.26 11.46 8.28
CA GLN A 167 -7.54 12.43 9.11
C GLN A 167 -6.05 12.08 9.23
N MET A 168 -5.74 10.78 9.41
CA MET A 168 -4.36 10.30 9.41
C MET A 168 -3.64 10.62 8.10
N GLN A 169 -4.27 10.34 6.95
CA GLN A 169 -3.73 10.69 5.65
C GLN A 169 -3.53 12.21 5.48
N GLN A 170 -4.43 13.04 6.02
CA GLN A 170 -4.31 14.49 5.92
C GLN A 170 -3.08 14.97 6.70
N LYS A 171 -2.80 14.39 7.87
CA LYS A 171 -1.58 14.71 8.64
C LYS A 171 -0.31 14.33 7.88
N LEU A 172 -0.28 13.16 7.25
CA LEU A 172 0.87 12.74 6.42
C LEU A 172 1.05 13.62 5.18
N TYR A 173 -0.06 14.08 4.60
CA TYR A 173 -0.05 14.98 3.46
C TYR A 173 0.50 16.36 3.85
N ASP A 174 0.01 16.93 4.95
CA ASP A 174 0.43 18.25 5.42
C ASP A 174 1.89 18.27 5.91
N SER A 175 2.39 17.14 6.43
CA SER A 175 3.78 17.02 6.88
C SER A 175 4.78 16.84 5.73
N ASN A 176 4.31 16.52 4.52
CA ASN A 176 5.14 16.08 3.39
C ASN A 176 6.05 14.89 3.73
N ALA A 177 5.63 14.03 4.68
CA ALA A 177 6.39 12.83 5.04
C ALA A 177 6.65 11.95 3.82
N TYR A 178 5.67 11.84 2.92
CA TYR A 178 5.82 11.30 1.57
C TYR A 178 5.31 12.29 0.52
N VAL A 179 5.94 12.23 -0.66
CA VAL A 179 5.44 12.85 -1.89
C VAL A 179 5.05 11.73 -2.85
N VAL A 180 3.76 11.46 -2.97
CA VAL A 180 3.24 10.42 -3.87
C VAL A 180 3.35 10.90 -5.32
N THR A 181 4.21 10.26 -6.10
CA THR A 181 4.46 10.65 -7.50
C THR A 181 3.48 10.02 -8.49
N VAL A 182 3.10 8.76 -8.28
CA VAL A 182 2.22 8.01 -9.17
C VAL A 182 1.55 6.84 -8.46
N TYR A 183 0.30 6.56 -8.84
CA TYR A 183 -0.31 5.25 -8.66
C TYR A 183 -0.18 4.52 -9.99
N TYR A 184 0.70 3.50 -10.03
CA TYR A 184 0.97 2.80 -11.28
C TYR A 184 -0.16 1.82 -11.62
N ASP A 185 -0.40 1.63 -12.92
CA ASP A 185 -1.30 0.60 -13.40
C ASP A 185 -0.69 -0.79 -13.13
N ASN A 186 -1.49 -1.73 -12.64
CA ASN A 186 -1.09 -3.11 -12.44
C ASN A 186 -1.77 -4.03 -13.49
N PRO A 187 -1.27 -4.07 -14.75
CA PRO A 187 -1.91 -4.83 -15.81
C PRO A 187 -1.80 -6.33 -15.53
N THR A 188 -2.95 -7.00 -15.48
CA THR A 188 -3.03 -8.45 -15.32
C THR A 188 -3.50 -9.11 -16.62
N ALA A 189 -2.91 -10.26 -16.96
CA ALA A 189 -3.28 -11.04 -18.13
C ALA A 189 -3.59 -12.48 -17.72
N TYR A 190 -4.73 -12.99 -18.16
CA TYR A 190 -5.17 -14.35 -17.86
C TYR A 190 -5.92 -14.99 -19.03
N ARG A 191 -6.06 -16.31 -18.98
CA ARG A 191 -6.75 -17.11 -20.01
C ARG A 191 -8.24 -17.19 -19.73
N SER A 192 -8.98 -16.15 -20.10
CA SER A 192 -10.44 -16.10 -19.96
C SER A 192 -11.19 -17.17 -20.76
N ASP A 193 -10.54 -17.77 -21.77
CA ASP A 193 -11.07 -18.92 -22.52
C ASP A 193 -10.94 -20.26 -21.78
N ARG A 194 -10.18 -20.30 -20.68
CA ARG A 194 -9.92 -21.50 -19.88
C ARG A 194 -10.41 -21.37 -18.46
N TRP A 195 -10.40 -20.17 -17.91
CA TRP A 195 -10.69 -19.87 -16.53
C TRP A 195 -11.67 -18.72 -16.45
N THR A 196 -12.62 -18.81 -15.52
CA THR A 196 -13.62 -17.77 -15.23
C THR A 196 -13.67 -17.50 -13.72
N ASN A 197 -14.56 -16.59 -13.31
CA ASN A 197 -14.83 -16.25 -11.91
C ASN A 197 -13.62 -15.68 -11.15
N PHE A 198 -12.86 -14.81 -11.83
CA PHE A 198 -11.84 -13.98 -11.17
C PHE A 198 -12.55 -12.90 -10.37
N THR A 199 -12.30 -12.85 -9.06
CA THR A 199 -12.97 -11.89 -8.16
C THR A 199 -12.00 -10.77 -7.83
N PRO A 200 -12.27 -9.51 -8.20
CA PRO A 200 -11.37 -8.38 -7.96
C PRO A 200 -11.29 -8.01 -6.48
N GLN A 201 -10.15 -7.44 -6.08
CA GLN A 201 -9.94 -6.93 -4.72
C GLN A 201 -9.24 -5.56 -4.78
N PRO A 202 -9.88 -4.48 -4.28
CA PRO A 202 -11.30 -4.39 -3.91
C PRO A 202 -12.24 -4.50 -5.13
N GLU A 203 -13.52 -4.83 -4.91
CA GLU A 203 -14.52 -4.82 -5.98
C GLU A 203 -14.95 -3.38 -6.37
N PRO A 204 -15.39 -3.14 -7.62
CA PRO A 204 -15.40 -4.06 -8.76
C PRO A 204 -14.13 -3.98 -9.63
N ASP A 205 -13.27 -2.97 -9.44
CA ASP A 205 -12.18 -2.63 -10.38
C ASP A 205 -10.77 -2.95 -9.85
N GLY A 206 -10.67 -3.72 -8.78
CA GLY A 206 -9.40 -4.06 -8.14
C GLY A 206 -8.58 -5.12 -8.85
N VAL A 207 -7.48 -5.49 -8.21
CA VAL A 207 -6.52 -6.45 -8.75
C VAL A 207 -7.17 -7.84 -8.79
N LEU A 208 -7.03 -8.56 -9.91
CA LEU A 208 -7.59 -9.92 -10.07
C LEU A 208 -6.61 -11.03 -9.67
N LEU A 209 -5.31 -10.82 -9.91
CA LEU A 209 -4.25 -11.81 -9.69
C LEU A 209 -3.17 -11.21 -8.81
N PHE A 210 -2.52 -12.04 -7.99
CA PHE A 210 -1.52 -11.59 -7.00
C PHE A 210 -2.10 -10.61 -5.97
N GLN A 211 -3.32 -10.88 -5.55
CA GLN A 211 -4.00 -10.20 -4.45
C GLN A 211 -3.28 -10.42 -3.12
N TYR A 212 -3.50 -9.49 -2.18
CA TYR A 212 -3.23 -9.72 -0.76
C TYR A 212 -4.31 -10.66 -0.21
N GLY A 213 -4.12 -11.96 -0.47
CA GLY A 213 -5.05 -13.03 -0.12
C GLY A 213 -5.24 -14.04 -1.26
N THR A 214 -6.10 -15.02 -1.02
CA THR A 214 -6.37 -16.14 -1.94
C THR A 214 -7.73 -16.04 -2.63
N TRP A 215 -8.49 -14.95 -2.41
CA TRP A 215 -9.91 -14.87 -2.77
C TRP A 215 -10.20 -15.13 -4.25
N SER A 216 -9.49 -14.46 -5.16
CA SER A 216 -9.65 -14.78 -6.58
C SER A 216 -9.19 -16.20 -6.90
N TYR A 217 -8.12 -16.70 -6.29
CA TYR A 217 -7.61 -18.05 -6.56
C TYR A 217 -8.56 -19.16 -6.08
N GLU A 218 -9.30 -18.92 -5.01
CA GLU A 218 -10.34 -19.82 -4.51
C GLU A 218 -11.61 -19.78 -5.35
N SER A 219 -11.86 -18.64 -6.01
CA SER A 219 -13.04 -18.43 -6.85
C SER A 219 -12.86 -18.94 -8.28
N ILE A 220 -11.63 -19.04 -8.79
CA ILE A 220 -11.36 -19.40 -10.18
C ILE A 220 -11.81 -20.83 -10.51
N GLU A 221 -12.55 -20.96 -11.60
CA GLU A 221 -13.05 -22.25 -12.10
C GLU A 221 -12.73 -22.45 -13.59
N PRO A 222 -12.55 -23.70 -14.06
CA PRO A 222 -12.44 -23.97 -15.49
C PRO A 222 -13.72 -23.58 -16.23
N VAL A 223 -13.59 -23.02 -17.43
CA VAL A 223 -14.74 -22.79 -18.31
C VAL A 223 -15.33 -24.14 -18.73
N THR A 224 -16.58 -24.38 -18.34
CA THR A 224 -17.39 -25.53 -18.77
C THR A 224 -18.44 -25.07 -19.79
N ALA A 225 -19.05 -26.02 -20.52
CA ALA A 225 -20.09 -25.71 -21.51
C ALA A 225 -21.28 -24.93 -20.93
N ASP A 226 -21.57 -25.09 -19.64
CA ASP A 226 -22.69 -24.43 -18.94
C ASP A 226 -22.37 -22.98 -18.53
N ASN A 227 -21.09 -22.63 -18.32
CA ASN A 227 -20.64 -21.28 -17.93
C ASN A 227 -20.05 -20.47 -19.11
N ALA A 228 -20.10 -21.02 -20.33
CA ALA A 228 -19.62 -20.34 -21.54
C ALA A 228 -20.55 -19.21 -22.00
N ASP A 229 -21.85 -19.29 -21.69
CA ASP A 229 -22.86 -18.31 -22.13
C ASP A 229 -22.93 -17.05 -21.23
N THR A 230 -22.51 -17.13 -19.97
CA THR A 230 -22.61 -16.04 -18.98
C THR A 230 -21.58 -14.91 -19.18
N THR A 231 -20.52 -15.13 -19.96
CA THR A 231 -19.54 -14.08 -20.28
C THR A 231 -20.00 -13.13 -21.40
N SER A 232 -21.20 -13.34 -21.97
CA SER A 232 -21.69 -12.59 -23.13
C SER A 232 -22.75 -11.53 -22.84
N SER A 233 -23.24 -11.37 -21.61
CA SER A 233 -24.32 -10.42 -21.30
C SER A 233 -24.05 -9.55 -20.07
N SER A 234 -23.25 -8.50 -20.24
CA SER A 234 -23.32 -7.32 -19.37
C SER A 234 -24.58 -6.52 -19.73
N GLY A 235 -25.71 -6.88 -19.12
CA GLY A 235 -26.97 -6.18 -19.35
C GLY A 235 -28.17 -6.73 -18.58
N GLY A 236 -28.29 -6.34 -17.31
CA GLY A 236 -29.59 -6.16 -16.64
C GLY A 236 -30.11 -7.30 -15.74
N GLY A 237 -30.30 -6.97 -14.46
CA GLY A 237 -31.35 -7.53 -13.60
C GLY A 237 -31.00 -8.80 -12.82
N VAL A 238 -30.68 -8.65 -11.53
CA VAL A 238 -30.52 -9.75 -10.57
C VAL A 238 -31.86 -10.46 -10.35
N ASN A 239 -31.93 -11.76 -10.62
CA ASN A 239 -33.08 -12.61 -10.27
C ASN A 239 -32.81 -13.28 -8.90
N PRO A 240 -33.59 -12.96 -7.84
CA PRO A 240 -33.36 -13.47 -6.48
C PRO A 240 -33.64 -14.98 -6.31
N ALA A 241 -34.06 -15.70 -7.36
CA ALA A 241 -34.37 -17.13 -7.30
C ALA A 241 -33.15 -18.07 -7.30
N LEU A 242 -31.92 -17.57 -7.54
CA LEU A 242 -30.72 -18.42 -7.63
C LEU A 242 -29.92 -18.59 -6.32
N ILE A 243 -30.34 -17.99 -5.21
CA ILE A 243 -29.59 -18.04 -3.94
C ILE A 243 -29.86 -19.29 -3.07
N VAL A 244 -30.75 -20.23 -3.46
CA VAL A 244 -31.20 -21.29 -2.52
C VAL A 244 -30.53 -22.68 -2.69
N VAL A 245 -29.65 -22.92 -3.66
CA VAL A 245 -29.16 -24.31 -3.92
C VAL A 245 -27.85 -24.69 -3.20
N GLY A 246 -27.18 -23.76 -2.50
CA GLY A 246 -25.82 -24.00 -1.95
C GLY A 246 -25.67 -24.51 -0.52
N VAL A 247 -26.74 -24.83 0.24
CA VAL A 247 -26.61 -25.12 1.70
C VAL A 247 -27.08 -26.52 2.13
N VAL A 248 -27.73 -27.32 1.28
CA VAL A 248 -28.33 -28.59 1.74
C VAL A 248 -27.40 -29.82 1.63
N ILE A 249 -26.30 -29.76 0.88
CA ILE A 249 -25.46 -30.95 0.63
C ILE A 249 -24.37 -31.17 1.70
N ALA A 250 -23.94 -30.13 2.41
CA ALA A 250 -22.88 -30.26 3.44
C ALA A 250 -23.37 -30.85 4.78
N ALA A 251 -24.66 -30.72 5.13
CA ALA A 251 -25.19 -31.24 6.40
C ALA A 251 -25.43 -32.76 6.40
N GLY A 252 -25.63 -33.38 5.23
CA GLY A 252 -25.93 -34.81 5.10
C GLY A 252 -24.72 -35.73 5.32
N LEU A 253 -23.51 -35.26 4.99
CA LEU A 253 -22.30 -36.10 5.04
C LEU A 253 -21.65 -36.14 6.43
N VAL A 254 -21.84 -35.10 7.26
CA VAL A 254 -21.30 -35.05 8.62
C VAL A 254 -22.11 -35.93 9.59
N LEU A 255 -23.42 -36.10 9.37
CA LEU A 255 -24.27 -36.94 10.22
C LEU A 255 -24.15 -38.45 9.91
N GLY A 256 -23.79 -38.83 8.67
CA GLY A 256 -23.60 -40.24 8.30
C GLY A 256 -22.31 -40.87 8.85
N GLY A 257 -21.23 -40.09 8.95
CA GLY A 257 -19.92 -40.58 9.41
C GLY A 257 -19.82 -40.87 10.91
N VAL A 258 -20.63 -40.22 11.74
CA VAL A 258 -20.57 -40.34 13.21
C VAL A 258 -21.36 -41.55 13.75
N MET A 259 -22.27 -42.13 12.96
CA MET A 259 -23.12 -43.27 13.39
C MET A 259 -22.52 -44.66 13.13
N ILE A 260 -21.37 -44.79 12.46
CA ILE A 260 -20.73 -46.09 12.14
C ILE A 260 -19.60 -46.46 13.13
N GLY A 261 -19.20 -45.54 14.03
CA GLY A 261 -18.09 -45.75 14.97
C GLY A 261 -18.43 -46.36 16.35
N ARG A 262 -19.68 -46.77 16.63
CA ARG A 262 -20.09 -47.26 17.96
C ARG A 262 -21.00 -48.50 17.92
N ARG A 263 -20.41 -49.69 17.79
CA ARG A 263 -20.94 -51.04 18.16
C ARG A 263 -19.87 -52.07 17.77
N GLY A 264 -19.26 -52.90 18.62
CA GLY A 264 -19.23 -53.11 20.06
C GLY A 264 -18.09 -54.12 20.33
N ARG A 265 -17.38 -53.96 21.46
CA ARG A 265 -16.47 -54.97 22.01
C ARG A 265 -17.30 -55.92 22.90
N SER A 266 -17.14 -57.23 22.73
CA SER A 266 -17.33 -58.27 23.76
C SER A 266 -16.16 -59.24 23.60
N GLU A 267 -15.22 -59.31 24.54
CA GLU A 267 -15.23 -60.21 25.71
C GLU A 267 -15.28 -61.68 25.31
N ASP A 268 -14.09 -62.31 25.31
CA ASP A 268 -13.84 -63.70 25.70
C ASP A 268 -12.51 -63.72 26.50
N ASP A 269 -12.67 -63.88 27.83
CA ASP A 269 -11.90 -64.55 28.89
C ASP A 269 -10.39 -64.87 28.74
N VAL A 270 -9.52 -64.38 29.63
CA VAL A 270 -9.06 -64.98 30.93
C VAL A 270 -8.24 -66.27 30.77
N GLU A 271 -6.89 -66.13 30.81
CA GLU A 271 -6.00 -66.63 31.88
C GLU A 271 -4.61 -65.96 31.77
#